data_AF-A0A392U4X9-F1
#
_entry.id   AF-A0A392U4X9-F1
#
_cell.length_a   1.000
_cell.length_b   1.000
_cell.length_c   1.000
_cell.angle_alpha   90.00
_cell.angle_beta   90.00
_cell.angle_gamma   90.00
#
_symmetry.space_group_name_H-M   'P 1'
#
loop_
_entity.id
_entity.type
_entity.pdbx_description
1 polymer ?
#
loop_
_entity_poly.entity_id
_entity_poly.type
_entity_poly.pdbx_seq_one_letter_code
_entity_poly.pdbx_strand_id
1 'polypeptide(L)' 'MLHQKKYAGEILKRFNMTECTPAITPMEVNLKLDKSLNEEEVDPTTFKQIVGSLRYLCNSRPDICFA' A
#
# COMPACT_ATOMS: atom_id res chain seq x y z
N MET A 1 -1.56 14.67 -11.51
CA MET A 1 -2.46 13.62 -10.95
C MET A 1 -2.54 12.33 -11.78
N LEU A 2 -2.41 12.37 -13.12
CA LEU A 2 -2.47 11.16 -13.98
C LEU A 2 -1.44 10.07 -13.60
N HIS A 3 -0.26 10.49 -13.11
CA HIS A 3 0.82 9.59 -12.73
C HIS A 3 0.52 8.76 -11.46
N GLN A 4 -0.20 9.33 -10.49
CA GLN A 4 -0.52 8.63 -9.23
C GLN A 4 -1.53 7.51 -9.44
N LYS A 5 -2.55 7.73 -10.28
CA LYS A 5 -3.52 6.68 -10.63
C LYS A 5 -2.83 5.50 -11.33
N LYS A 6 -1.90 5.79 -12.25
CA LYS A 6 -1.10 4.77 -12.92
C LYS A 6 -0.23 4.01 -11.91
N TYR A 7 0.47 4.73 -11.04
CA TYR A 7 1.34 4.14 -10.03
C TYR A 7 0.57 3.29 -9.02
N ALA A 8 -0.60 3.74 -8.56
CA ALA A 8 -1.50 2.95 -7.72
C ALA A 8 -1.92 1.64 -8.41
N GLY A 9 -2.26 1.70 -9.72
CA GLY A 9 -2.55 0.50 -10.50
C GLY A 9 -1.36 -0.46 -10.63
N GLU A 10 -0.14 0.07 -10.80
CA GLU A 10 1.09 -0.74 -10.83
C GLU A 10 1.38 -1.41 -9.49
N ILE A 11 1.14 -0.72 -8.37
CA ILE A 11 1.24 -1.31 -7.02
C ILE A 11 0.27 -2.49 -6.88
N LEU A 12 -1.01 -2.29 -7.22
CA LEU A 12 -2.02 -3.35 -7.13
C LEU A 12 -1.63 -4.56 -7.98
N LYS A 13 -1.14 -4.34 -9.21
CA LYS A 13 -0.66 -5.43 -10.07
C LYS A 13 0.55 -6.14 -9.50
N ARG A 14 1.54 -5.41 -8.96
CA ARG A 14 2.78 -5.95 -8.42
C ARG A 14 2.55 -6.88 -7.23
N PHE A 15 1.54 -6.60 -6.41
CA PHE A 15 1.24 -7.35 -5.20
C PHE A 15 -0.02 -8.23 -5.34
N ASN A 16 -0.44 -8.53 -6.58
CA ASN A 16 -1.59 -9.40 -6.90
C ASN A 16 -2.92 -8.97 -6.26
N MET A 17 -3.18 -7.66 -6.19
CA MET A 17 -4.38 -7.05 -5.62
C MET A 17 -5.34 -6.47 -6.67
N THR A 18 -5.23 -6.88 -7.94
CA THR A 18 -6.09 -6.34 -9.02
C THR A 18 -7.55 -6.74 -8.88
N GLU A 19 -7.79 -7.93 -8.33
CA GLU A 19 -9.13 -8.48 -8.11
C GLU A 19 -9.70 -8.10 -6.73
N CYS A 20 -8.94 -7.37 -5.91
CA CYS A 20 -9.40 -6.94 -4.60
C CYS A 20 -10.54 -5.94 -4.75
N THR A 21 -11.60 -6.13 -3.97
CA THR A 21 -12.70 -5.18 -3.90
C THR A 21 -12.31 -3.97 -3.07
N PRO A 22 -12.78 -2.76 -3.44
CA PRO A 22 -12.60 -1.59 -2.60
C PRO A 22 -13.26 -1.79 -1.23
N ALA A 23 -12.55 -1.43 -0.16
CA ALA A 23 -13.14 -1.37 1.17
C ALA A 23 -14.08 -0.17 1.27
N ILE A 24 -15.35 -0.43 1.60
CA ILE A 24 -16.37 0.62 1.83
C ILE A 24 -16.18 1.24 3.21
N THR A 25 -15.80 0.43 4.19
CA THR A 25 -15.51 0.87 5.55
C THR A 25 -14.03 1.19 5.68
N PRO A 26 -13.66 2.37 6.20
CA PRO A 26 -12.27 2.68 6.53
C PRO A 26 -11.70 1.69 7.55
N MET A 27 -10.39 1.47 7.49
CA MET A 27 -9.67 0.70 8.51
C MET A 27 -9.67 1.45 9.85
N GLU A 28 -9.75 0.70 10.95
CA GLU A 28 -9.69 1.26 12.31
C GLU A 28 -8.37 1.99 12.56
N VAL A 29 -8.47 3.20 13.14
CA VAL A 29 -7.30 4.01 13.50
C VAL A 29 -6.71 3.47 14.80
N ASN A 30 -5.39 3.32 14.84
CA ASN A 30 -4.65 2.80 16.01
C ASN A 30 -4.99 1.34 16.37
N LEU A 31 -5.38 0.53 15.38
CA LEU A 31 -5.54 -0.91 15.57
C LEU A 31 -4.27 -1.49 16.21
N LYS A 32 -4.41 -2.08 17.40
CA LYS A 32 -3.34 -2.79 18.08
C LYS A 32 -3.22 -4.18 17.45
N LEU A 33 -2.06 -4.46 16.88
CA LEU A 33 -1.73 -5.76 16.33
C LEU A 33 -0.92 -6.53 17.37
N ASP A 34 -1.38 -7.73 17.69
CA ASP A 34 -0.68 -8.70 18.53
C ASP A 34 -0.24 -9.88 17.67
N LYS A 35 0.88 -10.51 18.03
CA LYS A 35 1.36 -11.71 17.33
C LYS A 35 0.49 -12.90 17.71
N SER A 36 -0.13 -13.53 16.72
CA SER A 36 -0.77 -14.84 16.88
C SER A 36 0.26 -15.97 16.78
N LEU A 37 0.02 -17.04 17.55
CA LEU A 37 0.85 -18.25 17.55
C LEU A 37 0.84 -19.00 16.21
N ASN A 38 -0.17 -18.74 15.36
CA ASN A 38 -0.39 -19.40 14.08
C ASN A 38 -0.28 -18.43 12.89
N GLU A 39 0.45 -17.33 13.02
CA GLU A 39 0.71 -16.43 11.90
C GLU A 39 1.65 -17.05 10.88
N GLU A 40 1.30 -16.89 9.60
CA GLU A 40 2.20 -17.22 8.50
C GLU A 40 3.34 -16.21 8.46
N GLU A 41 4.56 -16.70 8.25
CA GLU A 41 5.72 -15.84 8.11
C GLU A 41 5.63 -15.03 6.82
N VAL A 42 5.68 -13.70 6.96
CA VAL A 42 5.68 -12.79 5.82
C VAL A 42 7.11 -12.50 5.39
N ASP A 43 7.40 -12.59 4.10
CA ASP A 43 8.69 -12.17 3.55
C ASP A 43 8.96 -10.67 3.89
N PRO A 44 10.01 -10.37 4.67
CA PRO A 44 10.31 -9.00 5.10
C PRO A 44 10.57 -8.05 3.94
N THR A 45 11.08 -8.56 2.82
CA THR A 45 11.37 -7.76 1.63
C THR A 45 10.07 -7.28 0.98
N THR A 46 9.14 -8.19 0.75
CA THR A 46 7.81 -7.92 0.20
C THR A 46 7.05 -6.93 1.07
N PHE A 47 7.05 -7.13 2.39
CA PHE A 47 6.40 -6.20 3.32
C PHE A 47 6.96 -4.77 3.21
N LYS A 48 8.29 -4.62 3.24
CA LYS A 48 8.95 -3.31 3.11
C LYS A 48 8.67 -2.66 1.75
N GLN A 49 8.60 -3.44 0.68
CA GLN A 49 8.27 -2.93 -0.66
C GLN A 49 6.85 -2.37 -0.75
N ILE A 50 5.86 -3.07 -0.17
CA ILE A 50 4.47 -2.58 -0.12
C ILE A 50 4.40 -1.27 0.66
N VAL A 51 4.95 -1.26 1.88
CA VAL A 51 4.93 -0.07 2.76
C VAL A 51 5.63 1.12 2.09
N GLY A 52 6.79 0.90 1.46
CA GLY A 52 7.52 1.94 0.74
C GLY A 52 6.73 2.51 -0.44
N SER A 53 6.10 1.65 -1.23
CA SER A 53 5.29 2.06 -2.39
C SER A 53 4.05 2.85 -1.96
N LEU A 54 3.37 2.42 -0.90
CA LEU A 54 2.22 3.14 -0.33
C LEU A 54 2.64 4.48 0.28
N ARG A 55 3.76 4.54 1.01
CA ARG A 55 4.31 5.82 1.51
C ARG A 55 4.59 6.77 0.36
N TYR A 56 5.19 6.30 -0.73
CA TYR A 56 5.43 7.13 -1.91
C TYR A 56 4.13 7.62 -2.53
N LEU A 57 3.14 6.73 -2.73
CA LEU A 57 1.82 7.11 -3.25
C LEU A 57 1.11 8.17 -2.38
N CYS A 58 1.16 8.03 -1.05
CA CYS A 58 0.48 8.96 -0.13
C CYS A 58 1.26 10.26 0.14
N ASN A 59 2.59 10.24 0.07
CA ASN A 59 3.44 11.39 0.42
C ASN A 59 4.14 12.03 -0.79
N SER A 60 3.83 11.57 -1.99
CA SER A 60 4.34 12.21 -3.21
C SER A 60 3.69 13.58 -3.35
N ARG A 61 4.41 14.59 -2.86
CA ARG A 61 4.10 16.01 -3.00
C ARG A 61 3.86 16.31 -4.49
N PRO A 62 2.62 16.62 -4.91
CA PRO A 62 2.34 16.97 -6.29
C PRO A 62 3.14 18.19 -6.78
N ASP A 63 3.66 19.01 -5.84
CA ASP A 63 4.31 20.29 -6.10
C ASP A 63 5.80 20.22 -6.49
N ILE A 64 6.44 19.03 -6.48
CA ILE A 64 7.90 18.92 -6.77
C ILE A 64 8.20 18.27 -8.13
N CYS A 65 7.20 17.69 -8.79
CA CYS A 65 7.37 17.10 -10.12
C CYS A 65 7.06 18.06 -11.29
N PHE A 66 6.85 19.35 -11.02
CA PHE A 66 6.77 20.41 -12.04
C PHE A 66 7.66 21.59 -11.60
N ALA A 67 8.95 21.50 -11.91
CA ALA A 67 9.89 22.61 -11.99
C ALA A 67 10.81 22.37 -13.20
#